data_AF-A0A9E2FPC4-F1
#
_entry.id   AF-A0A9E2FPC4-F1
#
_cell.length_a   1.000
_cell.length_b   1.000
_cell.length_c   1.000
_cell.angle_alpha   90.00
_cell.angle_beta   90.00
_cell.angle_gamma   90.00
#
_symmetry.space_group_name_H-M   'P 1'
#
loop_
_entity.id
_entity.type
_entity.pdbx_description
1 polymer ?
#
loop_
_entity_poly.entity_id
_entity_poly.type
_entity_poly.pdbx_seq_one_letter_code
_entity_poly.pdbx_strand_id
1 'polypeptide(L)'
;MTQSVAVGGLNINADLKALIDSEICPGTGVAPDHFWSSFEAIINEFTPRNRALLAHRDALQTQIDDWHKARKGQPHDAAAYKAFLGEIGYLQPEPADFVIDTRNVDTEIAEQAGPQLVVPVKNARYALNAANARWGSLYDALYGSDVIPETDGAERAGGYNPKRGARVIAFARAHLDTAAPLATGRHADAKAYAIVNGALQVTLADGATTGLAHPEKCVAYSGDAASPSAVLLKNNGLHIEIQIDPQSPIGATDAAGVKDLLVEAAITTIMDCEDSVAAVDAEDKIEVYRNWLGLMKGTLEEQVQKGGKTLTRRLSEDRYYTALDGGELRLPGRSLLFVRNVGHLMTNPAIVDRHGREVFEGIMDGMVTVLAAMHDLKADKTRRDHKGNSRAGSVYIVKPKMHGPDEVAFANDLFAAIEKALGLPAYTLKIGIMDE
;
A
#
# COMPACT_ATOMS: atom_id res chain seq x y z
N MET A 1 18.69 19.52 24.63
CA MET A 1 17.77 20.67 24.64
C MET A 1 17.22 20.79 23.23
N THR A 2 15.96 20.44 23.04
CA THR A 2 15.30 20.49 21.73
C THR A 2 15.07 21.96 21.38
N GLN A 3 15.66 22.45 20.28
CA GLN A 3 15.43 23.83 19.84
C GLN A 3 14.01 23.94 19.27
N SER A 4 13.32 25.02 19.61
CA SER A 4 11.97 25.30 19.11
C SER A 4 11.90 26.70 18.49
N VAL A 5 11.02 26.87 17.52
CA VAL A 5 10.83 28.09 16.73
C VAL A 5 9.37 28.50 16.79
N ALA A 6 9.13 29.76 17.14
CA ALA A 6 7.80 30.33 17.12
C ALA A 6 7.36 30.69 15.70
N VAL A 7 6.15 30.27 15.31
CA VAL A 7 5.50 30.64 14.05
C VAL A 7 4.04 30.93 14.35
N GLY A 8 3.64 32.19 14.23
CA GLY A 8 2.31 32.62 14.67
C GLY A 8 2.12 32.32 16.16
N GLY A 9 1.03 31.62 16.49
CA GLY A 9 0.76 31.12 17.84
C GLY A 9 1.38 29.76 18.17
N LEU A 10 2.10 29.12 17.25
CA LEU A 10 2.68 27.79 17.46
C LEU A 10 4.14 27.87 17.91
N ASN A 11 4.56 26.94 18.76
CA ASN A 11 5.96 26.66 19.03
C ASN A 11 6.32 25.27 18.48
N ILE A 12 7.24 25.21 17.52
CA ILE A 12 7.50 24.03 16.69
C ILE A 12 8.94 23.57 16.90
N ASN A 13 9.18 22.26 16.98
CA ASN A 13 10.52 21.70 16.93
C ASN A 13 11.29 22.20 15.68
N ALA A 14 12.50 22.72 15.87
CA ALA A 14 13.27 23.38 14.80
C ALA A 14 13.59 22.45 13.62
N ASP A 15 13.90 21.17 13.88
CA ASP A 15 14.25 20.20 12.85
C ASP A 15 13.02 19.74 12.06
N LEU A 16 11.86 19.60 12.73
CA LEU A 16 10.59 19.33 12.06
C LEU A 16 10.20 20.50 11.15
N LYS A 17 10.38 21.73 11.62
CA LYS A 17 10.17 22.92 10.81
C LYS A 17 11.11 22.93 9.60
N ALA A 18 12.39 22.62 9.79
CA ALA A 18 13.37 22.57 8.71
C ALA A 18 13.01 21.52 7.65
N LEU A 19 12.60 20.32 8.06
CA LEU A 19 12.09 19.26 7.17
C LEU A 19 10.93 19.79 6.31
N ILE A 20 9.91 20.37 6.95
CA ILE A 20 8.71 20.84 6.25
C ILE A 20 9.07 21.97 5.27
N ASP A 21 9.80 22.98 5.72
CA ASP A 21 10.11 24.17 4.93
C ASP A 21 11.06 23.89 3.77
N SER A 22 12.09 23.06 4.02
CA SER A 22 13.22 22.90 3.11
C SER A 22 13.18 21.60 2.30
N GLU A 23 12.49 20.56 2.77
CA GLU A 23 12.41 19.27 2.09
C GLU A 23 11.01 18.98 1.52
N ILE A 24 9.95 19.26 2.27
CA ILE A 24 8.56 18.92 1.89
C ILE A 24 7.91 20.01 1.03
N CYS A 25 7.88 21.27 1.46
CA CYS A 25 7.25 22.38 0.73
C CYS A 25 7.80 22.59 -0.70
N PRO A 26 9.12 22.54 -0.95
CA PRO A 26 9.65 22.83 -2.28
C PRO A 26 9.15 21.83 -3.33
N GLY A 27 8.45 22.33 -4.36
CA GLY A 27 7.85 21.51 -5.42
C GLY A 27 6.34 21.25 -5.25
N THR A 28 5.77 21.51 -4.07
CA THR A 28 4.31 21.36 -3.85
C THR A 28 3.53 22.60 -4.29
N GLY A 29 4.19 23.73 -4.56
CA GLY A 29 3.54 25.02 -4.84
C GLY A 29 2.90 25.66 -3.61
N VAL A 30 3.12 25.11 -2.40
CA VAL A 30 2.69 25.68 -1.12
C VAL A 30 3.89 26.36 -0.48
N ALA A 31 3.76 27.66 -0.18
CA ALA A 31 4.79 28.40 0.55
C ALA A 31 4.80 28.01 2.03
N PRO A 32 5.96 27.90 2.70
CA PRO A 32 6.04 27.59 4.12
C PRO A 32 5.15 28.47 5.01
N ASP A 33 5.13 29.79 4.80
CA ASP A 33 4.30 30.71 5.59
C ASP A 33 2.80 30.42 5.44
N HIS A 34 2.36 30.06 4.23
CA HIS A 34 0.97 29.66 3.97
C HIS A 34 0.64 28.32 4.63
N PHE A 35 1.55 27.35 4.59
CA PHE A 35 1.39 26.07 5.27
C PHE A 35 1.19 26.27 6.77
N TRP A 36 2.11 26.99 7.44
CA TRP A 36 2.06 27.16 8.89
C TRP A 36 0.85 27.96 9.36
N SER A 37 0.50 29.04 8.66
CA SER A 37 -0.70 29.82 8.99
C SER A 37 -2.00 29.01 8.80
N SER A 38 -2.08 28.20 7.74
CA SER A 38 -3.24 27.31 7.52
C SER A 38 -3.29 26.18 8.54
N PHE A 39 -2.16 25.61 8.91
CA PHE A 39 -2.08 24.57 9.93
C PHE A 39 -2.49 25.12 11.30
N GLU A 40 -2.02 26.32 11.67
CA GLU A 40 -2.49 27.00 12.89
C GLU A 40 -4.01 27.18 12.87
N ALA A 41 -4.61 27.65 11.77
CA ALA A 41 -6.06 27.80 11.66
C ALA A 41 -6.80 26.47 11.89
N ILE A 42 -6.34 25.38 11.26
CA ILE A 42 -6.91 24.04 11.44
C ILE A 42 -6.77 23.56 12.88
N ILE A 43 -5.61 23.74 13.53
CA ILE A 43 -5.40 23.39 14.93
C ILE A 43 -6.44 24.10 15.81
N ASN A 44 -6.64 25.40 15.60
CA ASN A 44 -7.56 26.20 16.41
C ASN A 44 -9.03 25.77 16.25
N GLU A 45 -9.42 25.38 15.04
CA GLU A 45 -10.78 24.93 14.75
C GLU A 45 -11.04 23.49 15.23
N PHE A 46 -10.13 22.57 14.95
CA PHE A 46 -10.37 21.13 15.13
C PHE A 46 -9.94 20.61 16.51
N THR A 47 -9.00 21.27 17.21
CA THR A 47 -8.57 20.82 18.55
C THR A 47 -9.72 20.79 19.58
N PRO A 48 -10.58 21.84 19.69
CA PRO A 48 -11.72 21.78 20.62
C PRO A 48 -12.71 20.67 20.28
N ARG A 49 -13.00 20.46 18.99
CA ARG A 49 -13.88 19.39 18.50
C ARG A 49 -13.31 18.02 18.85
N ASN A 50 -12.02 17.79 18.62
CA ASN A 50 -11.38 16.52 18.94
C ASN A 50 -11.41 16.23 20.45
N ARG A 51 -11.11 17.23 21.31
CA ARG A 51 -11.23 17.07 22.77
C ARG A 51 -12.65 16.70 23.20
N ALA A 52 -13.67 17.27 22.57
CA ALA A 52 -15.07 16.95 22.87
C ALA A 52 -15.42 15.50 22.51
N LEU A 53 -14.92 14.99 21.38
CA LEU A 53 -15.10 13.59 20.98
C LEU A 53 -14.44 12.62 21.97
N LEU A 54 -13.21 12.91 22.40
CA LEU A 54 -12.53 12.09 23.41
C LEU A 54 -13.26 12.11 24.76
N ALA A 55 -13.74 13.27 25.21
CA ALA A 55 -14.55 13.36 26.41
C ALA A 55 -15.88 12.60 26.28
N HIS A 56 -16.45 12.52 25.08
CA HIS A 56 -17.65 11.73 24.82
C HIS A 56 -17.35 10.22 24.93
N ARG A 57 -16.20 9.74 24.44
CA ARG A 57 -15.75 8.35 24.66
C ARG A 57 -15.70 8.02 26.16
N ASP A 58 -15.06 8.88 26.95
CA ASP A 58 -14.93 8.68 28.41
C ASP A 58 -16.29 8.66 29.11
N ALA A 59 -17.21 9.54 28.70
CA ALA A 59 -18.56 9.59 29.26
C ALA A 59 -19.38 8.33 28.94
N LEU A 60 -19.28 7.80 27.72
CA LEU A 60 -19.93 6.54 27.33
C LEU A 60 -19.33 5.36 28.11
N GLN A 61 -18.01 5.27 28.18
CA GLN A 61 -17.34 4.20 28.92
C GLN A 61 -17.70 4.22 30.42
N THR A 62 -17.75 5.40 31.03
CA THR A 62 -18.16 5.55 32.44
C THR A 62 -19.58 5.04 32.68
N GLN A 63 -20.52 5.38 31.79
CA GLN A 63 -21.90 4.90 31.88
C GLN A 63 -21.99 3.38 31.74
N ILE A 64 -21.23 2.79 30.81
CA ILE A 64 -21.17 1.33 30.60
C ILE A 64 -20.58 0.64 31.84
N ASP A 65 -19.47 1.15 32.38
CA ASP A 65 -18.85 0.64 33.59
C ASP A 65 -19.82 0.63 34.76
N ASP A 66 -20.53 1.74 34.96
CA ASP A 66 -21.48 1.90 36.07
C ASP A 66 -22.72 1.01 35.90
N TRP A 67 -23.19 0.79 34.66
CA TRP A 67 -24.26 -0.16 34.36
C TRP A 67 -23.91 -1.58 34.81
N HIS A 68 -22.68 -2.01 34.54
CA HIS A 68 -22.18 -3.33 34.93
C HIS A 68 -21.91 -3.43 36.44
N LYS A 69 -21.31 -2.42 37.05
CA LYS A 69 -21.08 -2.38 38.52
C LYS A 69 -22.40 -2.50 39.29
N ALA A 70 -23.44 -1.78 38.87
CA ALA A 70 -24.75 -1.80 39.51
C ALA A 70 -25.46 -3.17 39.42
N ARG A 71 -25.06 -4.03 38.47
CA ARG A 71 -25.64 -5.36 38.23
C ARG A 71 -24.69 -6.50 38.58
N LYS A 72 -23.63 -6.22 39.36
CA LYS A 72 -22.66 -7.22 39.79
C LYS A 72 -23.34 -8.41 40.47
N GLY A 73 -23.02 -9.62 40.02
CA GLY A 73 -23.56 -10.88 40.55
C GLY A 73 -24.93 -11.28 39.98
N GLN A 74 -25.55 -10.45 39.13
CA GLN A 74 -26.75 -10.80 38.39
C GLN A 74 -26.38 -11.46 37.06
N PRO A 75 -27.20 -12.37 36.52
CA PRO A 75 -27.06 -12.83 35.13
C PRO A 75 -27.14 -11.66 34.15
N HIS A 76 -26.39 -11.73 33.05
CA HIS A 76 -26.43 -10.69 32.02
C HIS A 76 -27.76 -10.74 31.24
N ASP A 77 -28.49 -9.62 31.24
CA ASP A 77 -29.70 -9.42 30.43
C ASP A 77 -29.33 -8.63 29.16
N ALA A 78 -29.25 -9.35 28.04
CA ALA A 78 -28.88 -8.77 26.75
C ALA A 78 -29.92 -7.79 26.19
N ALA A 79 -31.21 -7.99 26.47
CA ALA A 79 -32.26 -7.11 26.00
C ALA A 79 -32.21 -5.77 26.75
N ALA A 80 -32.06 -5.83 28.08
CA ALA A 80 -31.88 -4.64 28.90
C ALA A 80 -30.57 -3.92 28.57
N TYR A 81 -29.48 -4.65 28.29
CA TYR A 81 -28.21 -4.05 27.90
C TYR A 81 -28.29 -3.34 26.55
N LYS A 82 -28.91 -3.97 25.54
CA LYS A 82 -29.11 -3.34 24.23
C LYS A 82 -29.97 -2.09 24.31
N ALA A 83 -31.06 -2.11 25.10
CA ALA A 83 -31.90 -0.94 25.34
C ALA A 83 -31.10 0.21 25.99
N PHE A 84 -30.32 -0.10 27.03
CA PHE A 84 -29.44 0.86 27.69
C PHE A 84 -28.41 1.50 26.73
N LEU A 85 -27.76 0.71 25.87
CA LEU A 85 -26.82 1.25 24.88
C LEU A 85 -27.51 2.22 23.90
N GLY A 86 -28.78 1.97 23.55
CA GLY A 86 -29.58 2.91 22.77
C GLY A 86 -29.94 4.18 23.55
N GLU A 87 -30.33 4.05 24.83
CA GLU A 87 -30.69 5.17 25.70
C GLU A 87 -29.54 6.17 25.92
N ILE A 88 -28.30 5.68 26.06
CA ILE A 88 -27.11 6.53 26.22
C ILE A 88 -26.53 7.06 24.90
N GLY A 89 -27.13 6.68 23.76
CA GLY A 89 -26.68 7.10 22.42
C GLY A 89 -25.46 6.34 21.88
N TYR A 90 -25.04 5.25 22.53
CA TYR A 90 -23.94 4.40 22.04
C TYR A 90 -24.35 3.62 20.78
N LEU A 91 -25.50 2.93 20.85
CA LEU A 91 -26.08 2.24 19.70
C LEU A 91 -27.08 3.16 19.00
N GLN A 92 -26.62 3.79 17.92
CA GLN A 92 -27.44 4.70 17.12
C GLN A 92 -28.41 3.93 16.18
N PRO A 93 -29.51 4.57 15.75
CA PRO A 93 -30.37 3.99 14.72
C PRO A 93 -29.61 3.72 13.42
N GLU A 94 -29.94 2.62 12.75
CA GLU A 94 -29.42 2.34 11.41
C GLU A 94 -29.91 3.42 10.43
N PRO A 95 -29.02 3.99 9.58
CA PRO A 95 -29.44 4.96 8.58
C PRO A 95 -30.29 4.30 7.49
N ALA A 96 -30.98 5.11 6.69
CA ALA A 96 -31.61 4.60 5.48
C ALA A 96 -30.56 4.11 4.47
N ASP A 97 -30.94 3.12 3.65
CA ASP A 97 -30.10 2.61 2.57
C ASP A 97 -29.54 3.74 1.69
N PHE A 98 -28.25 3.67 1.39
CA PHE A 98 -27.56 4.60 0.50
C PHE A 98 -26.49 3.86 -0.32
N VAL A 99 -25.99 4.54 -1.36
CA VAL A 99 -24.88 4.06 -2.18
C VAL A 99 -23.76 5.08 -2.10
N ILE A 100 -22.53 4.63 -1.86
CA ILE A 100 -21.36 5.51 -1.88
C ILE A 100 -21.17 6.09 -3.29
N ASP A 101 -20.70 7.33 -3.38
CA ASP A 101 -20.49 8.04 -4.64
C ASP A 101 -19.03 8.44 -4.88
N THR A 102 -18.10 7.80 -4.17
CA THR A 102 -16.66 8.06 -4.24
C THR A 102 -16.15 7.90 -5.68
N ARG A 103 -15.42 8.92 -6.16
CA ARG A 103 -14.84 8.96 -7.51
C ARG A 103 -13.33 9.04 -7.48
N ASN A 104 -12.73 8.91 -8.66
CA ASN A 104 -11.28 9.06 -8.85
C ASN A 104 -10.50 8.06 -7.99
N VAL A 105 -10.93 6.81 -7.96
CA VAL A 105 -10.28 5.73 -7.22
C VAL A 105 -9.46 4.90 -8.20
N ASP A 106 -8.21 4.61 -7.85
CA ASP A 106 -7.31 3.78 -8.63
C ASP A 106 -7.82 2.33 -8.74
N THR A 107 -7.52 1.68 -9.86
CA THR A 107 -8.06 0.35 -10.18
C THR A 107 -7.65 -0.73 -9.18
N GLU A 108 -6.49 -0.59 -8.52
CA GLU A 108 -6.06 -1.51 -7.46
C GLU A 108 -7.02 -1.54 -6.25
N ILE A 109 -7.87 -0.54 -6.10
CA ILE A 109 -8.88 -0.44 -5.03
C ILE A 109 -10.27 -0.69 -5.59
N ALA A 110 -10.63 -0.04 -6.71
CA ALA A 110 -12.00 -0.03 -7.20
C ALA A 110 -12.39 -1.27 -8.02
N GLU A 111 -11.43 -1.94 -8.65
CA GLU A 111 -11.69 -2.96 -9.67
C GLU A 111 -10.93 -4.27 -9.48
N GLN A 112 -9.86 -4.27 -8.68
CA GLN A 112 -8.98 -5.42 -8.49
C GLN A 112 -9.12 -6.02 -7.09
N ALA A 113 -9.09 -7.34 -7.01
CA ALA A 113 -8.95 -8.08 -5.78
C ALA A 113 -7.53 -8.65 -5.69
N GLY A 114 -6.81 -8.35 -4.61
CA GLY A 114 -5.45 -8.84 -4.40
C GLY A 114 -4.93 -8.52 -2.99
N PRO A 115 -3.76 -9.07 -2.63
CA PRO A 115 -3.13 -8.80 -1.35
C PRO A 115 -2.89 -7.30 -1.06
N GLN A 116 -3.08 -6.92 0.21
CA GLN A 116 -2.67 -5.64 0.76
C GLN A 116 -1.62 -5.86 1.84
N LEU A 117 -0.47 -5.19 1.74
CA LEU A 117 0.57 -5.23 2.78
C LEU A 117 0.37 -4.08 3.78
N VAL A 118 0.88 -4.26 5.01
CA VAL A 118 1.04 -3.19 6.00
C VAL A 118 2.48 -3.21 6.47
N VAL A 119 3.16 -2.06 6.45
CA VAL A 119 4.57 -1.97 6.85
C VAL A 119 4.89 -0.69 7.61
N PRO A 120 5.82 -0.73 8.58
CA PRO A 120 6.23 0.45 9.32
C PRO A 120 6.98 1.42 8.42
N VAL A 121 6.42 2.61 8.17
CA VAL A 121 7.03 3.59 7.26
C VAL A 121 8.34 4.14 7.80
N LYS A 122 8.53 4.12 9.14
CA LYS A 122 9.79 4.50 9.80
C LYS A 122 10.98 3.63 9.35
N ASN A 123 10.74 2.38 8.91
CA ASN A 123 11.80 1.51 8.38
C ASN A 123 11.88 1.62 6.85
N ALA A 124 12.80 2.45 6.35
CA ALA A 124 12.98 2.69 4.90
C ALA A 124 13.17 1.40 4.09
N ARG A 125 13.92 0.43 4.63
CA ARG A 125 14.13 -0.88 3.98
C ARG A 125 12.82 -1.64 3.78
N TYR A 126 11.96 -1.69 4.80
CA TYR A 126 10.67 -2.38 4.72
C TYR A 126 9.68 -1.65 3.84
N ALA A 127 9.59 -0.32 3.96
CA ALA A 127 8.78 0.52 3.09
C ALA A 127 9.14 0.31 1.61
N LEU A 128 10.43 0.34 1.28
CA LEU A 128 10.90 0.17 -0.09
C LEU A 128 10.61 -1.25 -0.62
N ASN A 129 10.81 -2.28 0.20
CA ASN A 129 10.46 -3.65 -0.19
C ASN A 129 8.97 -3.81 -0.46
N ALA A 130 8.12 -3.22 0.39
CA ALA A 130 6.68 -3.32 0.25
C ALA A 130 6.15 -2.52 -0.94
N ALA A 131 6.75 -1.37 -1.25
CA ALA A 131 6.44 -0.64 -2.47
C ALA A 131 6.80 -1.46 -3.72
N ASN A 132 7.91 -2.20 -3.69
CA ASN A 132 8.33 -3.06 -4.80
C ASN A 132 7.64 -4.44 -4.81
N ALA A 133 6.89 -4.80 -3.77
CA ALA A 133 6.28 -6.12 -3.62
C ALA A 133 5.05 -6.35 -4.51
N ARG A 134 4.66 -5.38 -5.35
CA ARG A 134 3.63 -5.60 -6.36
C ARG A 134 3.97 -6.73 -7.31
N TRP A 135 5.25 -6.92 -7.62
CA TRP A 135 5.71 -8.00 -8.49
C TRP A 135 6.68 -8.88 -7.72
N GLY A 136 6.29 -10.14 -7.48
CA GLY A 136 7.06 -11.09 -6.70
C GLY A 136 7.43 -12.33 -7.52
N SER A 137 8.66 -12.84 -7.34
CA SER A 137 9.06 -14.13 -7.89
C SER A 137 8.32 -15.25 -7.15
N LEU A 138 7.51 -16.02 -7.87
CA LEU A 138 6.85 -17.19 -7.31
C LEU A 138 7.86 -18.29 -7.02
N TYR A 139 8.91 -18.43 -7.83
CA TYR A 139 9.94 -19.45 -7.58
C TYR A 139 10.69 -19.16 -6.28
N ASP A 140 11.11 -17.91 -6.06
CA ASP A 140 11.79 -17.53 -4.81
C ASP A 140 10.87 -17.69 -3.60
N ALA A 141 9.59 -17.31 -3.72
CA ALA A 141 8.62 -17.46 -2.64
C ALA A 141 8.39 -18.93 -2.26
N LEU A 142 8.24 -19.81 -3.24
CA LEU A 142 8.06 -21.25 -3.02
C LEU A 142 9.35 -21.92 -2.52
N TYR A 143 10.48 -21.59 -3.13
CA TYR A 143 11.77 -22.17 -2.75
C TYR A 143 12.15 -21.72 -1.33
N GLY A 144 11.95 -20.46 -0.99
CA GLY A 144 12.36 -19.83 0.26
C GLY A 144 11.43 -20.06 1.45
N SER A 145 10.22 -20.57 1.24
CA SER A 145 9.24 -20.84 2.31
C SER A 145 9.08 -22.34 2.62
N ASP A 146 8.22 -22.66 3.57
CA ASP A 146 7.82 -24.02 3.94
C ASP A 146 6.67 -24.58 3.09
N VAL A 147 6.15 -23.81 2.11
CA VAL A 147 5.11 -24.27 1.16
C VAL A 147 5.54 -25.54 0.43
N ILE A 148 6.82 -25.63 0.06
CA ILE A 148 7.43 -26.86 -0.46
C ILE A 148 8.09 -27.62 0.71
N PRO A 149 7.58 -28.81 1.09
CA PRO A 149 8.13 -29.58 2.19
C PRO A 149 9.59 -29.98 2.00
N GLU A 150 10.37 -29.91 3.08
CA GLU A 150 11.78 -30.30 3.15
C GLU A 150 11.93 -31.80 3.43
N THR A 151 11.38 -32.63 2.54
CA THR A 151 11.43 -34.09 2.62
C THR A 151 12.10 -34.70 1.39
N ASP A 152 12.58 -35.94 1.51
CA ASP A 152 13.10 -36.76 0.41
C ASP A 152 14.26 -36.13 -0.38
N GLY A 153 15.11 -35.34 0.30
CA GLY A 153 16.26 -34.67 -0.32
C GLY A 153 15.93 -33.30 -0.93
N ALA A 154 14.79 -32.69 -0.59
CA ALA A 154 14.37 -31.36 -1.05
C ALA A 154 14.59 -30.25 0.01
N GLU A 155 15.53 -30.45 0.93
CA GLU A 155 15.89 -29.50 1.97
C GLU A 155 16.64 -28.28 1.39
N ARG A 156 16.47 -27.11 2.01
CA ARG A 156 17.28 -25.91 1.75
C ARG A 156 18.61 -26.03 2.50
N ALA A 157 19.61 -26.65 1.88
CA ALA A 157 20.95 -26.74 2.45
C ALA A 157 22.00 -26.18 1.48
N GLY A 158 22.68 -25.10 1.88
CA GLY A 158 23.75 -24.50 1.07
C GLY A 158 23.24 -23.79 -0.19
N GLY A 159 23.72 -24.22 -1.35
CA GLY A 159 23.36 -23.64 -2.65
C GLY A 159 22.00 -24.11 -3.19
N TYR A 160 21.79 -23.95 -4.50
CA TYR A 160 20.59 -24.45 -5.17
C TYR A 160 20.51 -25.98 -5.10
N ASN A 161 19.38 -26.50 -4.61
CA ASN A 161 19.05 -27.92 -4.58
C ASN A 161 18.14 -28.25 -5.78
N PRO A 162 18.63 -28.97 -6.81
CA PRO A 162 17.85 -29.29 -8.00
C PRO A 162 16.57 -30.08 -7.72
N LYS A 163 16.55 -30.94 -6.68
CA LYS A 163 15.34 -31.70 -6.30
C LYS A 163 14.25 -30.77 -5.77
N ARG A 164 14.62 -29.80 -4.94
CA ARG A 164 13.70 -28.77 -4.46
C ARG A 164 13.23 -27.88 -5.61
N GLY A 165 14.16 -27.46 -6.46
CA GLY A 165 13.85 -26.66 -7.66
C GLY A 165 12.85 -27.34 -8.59
N ALA A 166 12.99 -28.64 -8.83
CA ALA A 166 12.02 -29.40 -9.61
C ALA A 166 10.61 -29.41 -8.98
N ARG A 167 10.50 -29.50 -7.65
CA ARG A 167 9.21 -29.37 -6.94
C ARG A 167 8.60 -27.99 -7.09
N VAL A 168 9.42 -26.94 -7.02
CA VAL A 168 8.99 -25.54 -7.25
C VAL A 168 8.46 -25.35 -8.67
N ILE A 169 9.20 -25.81 -9.68
CA ILE A 169 8.80 -25.74 -11.09
C ILE A 169 7.48 -26.49 -11.29
N ALA A 170 7.36 -27.72 -10.77
CA ALA A 170 6.14 -28.51 -10.88
C ALA A 170 4.92 -27.81 -10.26
N PHE A 171 5.08 -27.20 -9.08
CA PHE A 171 4.03 -26.39 -8.46
C PHE A 171 3.63 -25.21 -9.36
N ALA A 172 4.61 -24.47 -9.86
CA ALA A 172 4.37 -23.31 -10.70
C ALA A 172 3.69 -23.66 -12.03
N ARG A 173 4.02 -24.81 -12.63
CA ARG A 173 3.34 -25.34 -13.83
C ARG A 173 1.88 -25.70 -13.54
N ALA A 174 1.61 -26.37 -12.42
CA ALA A 174 0.25 -26.65 -12.00
C ALA A 174 -0.55 -25.36 -11.71
N HIS A 175 0.10 -24.33 -11.20
CA HIS A 175 -0.50 -23.01 -11.03
C HIS A 175 -0.90 -22.39 -12.38
N LEU A 176 -0.04 -22.47 -13.41
CA LEU A 176 -0.39 -22.03 -14.77
C LEU A 176 -1.56 -22.84 -15.34
N ASP A 177 -1.59 -24.16 -15.17
CA ASP A 177 -2.71 -25.00 -15.64
C ASP A 177 -4.04 -24.59 -14.99
N THR A 178 -4.02 -23.98 -13.81
CA THR A 178 -5.21 -23.44 -13.14
C THR A 178 -5.53 -22.02 -13.61
N ALA A 179 -4.54 -21.13 -13.65
CA ALA A 179 -4.73 -19.71 -13.92
C ALA A 179 -4.94 -19.42 -15.42
N ALA A 180 -4.28 -20.16 -16.30
CA ALA A 180 -4.32 -20.00 -17.75
C ALA A 180 -4.19 -21.37 -18.45
N PRO A 181 -5.19 -22.27 -18.31
CA PRO A 181 -5.12 -23.61 -18.87
C PRO A 181 -4.86 -23.61 -20.38
N LEU A 182 -4.09 -24.58 -20.86
CA LEU A 182 -3.97 -24.87 -22.29
C LEU A 182 -5.25 -25.54 -22.80
N ALA A 183 -5.60 -25.31 -24.08
CA ALA A 183 -6.74 -25.96 -24.71
C ALA A 183 -6.56 -27.49 -24.82
N THR A 184 -5.30 -27.94 -24.87
CA THR A 184 -4.90 -29.35 -24.90
C THR A 184 -3.52 -29.46 -24.27
N GLY A 185 -3.30 -30.49 -23.46
CA GLY A 185 -2.04 -30.70 -22.74
C GLY A 185 -1.93 -29.88 -21.46
N ARG A 186 -0.71 -29.77 -20.92
CA ARG A 186 -0.38 -29.04 -19.69
C ARG A 186 0.86 -28.18 -19.90
N HIS A 187 1.00 -27.11 -19.11
CA HIS A 187 2.20 -26.29 -19.11
C HIS A 187 3.47 -27.06 -18.72
N ALA A 188 3.33 -28.13 -17.93
CA ALA A 188 4.45 -29.02 -17.59
C ALA A 188 5.08 -29.68 -18.83
N ASP A 189 4.32 -29.84 -19.91
CA ASP A 189 4.74 -30.48 -21.15
C ASP A 189 5.20 -29.46 -22.21
N ALA A 190 5.27 -28.16 -21.87
CA ALA A 190 5.69 -27.11 -22.78
C ALA A 190 7.20 -27.20 -23.12
N LYS A 191 7.53 -26.93 -24.39
CA LYS A 191 8.88 -26.81 -24.93
C LYS A 191 9.20 -25.44 -25.53
N ALA A 192 8.18 -24.70 -25.94
CA ALA A 192 8.36 -23.33 -26.41
C ALA A 192 7.06 -22.55 -26.25
N TYR A 193 7.19 -21.25 -26.03
CA TYR A 193 6.11 -20.27 -26.09
C TYR A 193 6.42 -19.33 -27.26
N ALA A 194 5.41 -18.92 -28.02
CA ALA A 194 5.52 -17.94 -29.09
C ALA A 194 4.21 -17.17 -29.24
N ILE A 195 4.25 -15.97 -29.81
CA ILE A 195 3.08 -15.21 -30.23
C ILE A 195 2.95 -15.34 -31.74
N VAL A 196 1.90 -16.01 -32.20
CA VAL A 196 1.62 -16.27 -33.62
C VAL A 196 0.23 -15.76 -33.96
N ASN A 197 0.15 -14.89 -34.97
CA ASN A 197 -1.11 -14.26 -35.41
C ASN A 197 -1.87 -13.58 -34.26
N GLY A 198 -1.16 -12.92 -33.35
CA GLY A 198 -1.74 -12.20 -32.21
C GLY A 198 -2.25 -13.10 -31.07
N ALA A 199 -1.86 -14.37 -31.01
CA ALA A 199 -2.25 -15.29 -29.93
C ALA A 199 -1.05 -16.10 -29.41
N LEU A 200 -1.13 -16.53 -28.14
CA LEU A 200 -0.14 -17.43 -27.56
C LEU A 200 -0.24 -18.83 -28.18
N GLN A 201 0.87 -19.28 -28.75
CA GLN A 201 1.09 -20.67 -29.17
C GLN A 201 2.09 -21.32 -28.24
N VAL A 202 1.79 -22.55 -27.82
CA VAL A 202 2.66 -23.38 -26.98
C VAL A 202 2.98 -24.66 -27.74
N THR A 203 4.27 -24.94 -27.94
CA THR A 203 4.74 -26.21 -28.49
C THR A 203 4.92 -27.20 -27.36
N LEU A 204 4.31 -28.38 -27.45
CA LEU A 204 4.35 -29.44 -26.44
C LEU A 204 5.50 -30.44 -26.69
N ALA A 205 5.74 -31.31 -25.71
CA ALA A 205 6.83 -32.27 -25.72
C ALA A 205 6.82 -33.23 -26.92
N ASP A 206 5.61 -33.57 -27.40
CA ASP A 206 5.35 -34.43 -28.56
C ASP A 206 5.45 -33.70 -29.92
N GLY A 207 5.70 -32.39 -29.90
CA GLY A 207 5.77 -31.53 -31.08
C GLY A 207 4.42 -30.97 -31.53
N ALA A 208 3.31 -31.34 -30.89
CA ALA A 208 2.03 -30.70 -31.15
C ALA A 208 2.06 -29.23 -30.70
N THR A 209 1.26 -28.38 -31.33
CA THR A 209 1.06 -27.00 -30.89
C THR A 209 -0.36 -26.81 -30.38
N THR A 210 -0.50 -25.97 -29.36
CA THR A 210 -1.76 -25.65 -28.71
C THR A 210 -1.79 -24.16 -28.36
N GLY A 211 -2.94 -23.66 -27.93
CA GLY A 211 -3.08 -22.32 -27.33
C GLY A 211 -3.63 -22.42 -25.92
N LEU A 212 -3.97 -21.27 -25.34
CA LEU A 212 -4.77 -21.24 -24.11
C LEU A 212 -6.20 -21.70 -24.42
N ALA A 213 -6.84 -22.40 -23.47
CA ALA A 213 -8.28 -22.68 -23.52
C ALA A 213 -9.11 -21.39 -23.54
N HIS A 214 -8.55 -20.33 -22.96
CA HIS A 214 -9.07 -18.97 -22.89
C HIS A 214 -8.02 -18.02 -23.50
N PRO A 215 -8.01 -17.80 -24.82
CA PRO A 215 -6.98 -17.01 -25.51
C PRO A 215 -6.82 -15.59 -24.96
N GLU A 216 -7.91 -14.99 -24.48
CA GLU A 216 -7.95 -13.64 -23.89
C GLU A 216 -7.10 -13.49 -22.63
N LYS A 217 -6.67 -14.60 -22.02
CA LYS A 217 -5.79 -14.57 -20.85
C LYS A 217 -4.36 -14.18 -21.20
N CYS A 218 -3.91 -14.35 -22.44
CA CYS A 218 -2.65 -13.75 -22.88
C CYS A 218 -2.92 -12.31 -23.27
N VAL A 219 -2.19 -11.35 -22.68
CA VAL A 219 -2.45 -9.92 -22.89
C VAL A 219 -1.27 -9.19 -23.50
N ALA A 220 -0.05 -9.69 -23.32
CA ALA A 220 1.17 -9.04 -23.80
C ALA A 220 2.36 -9.99 -23.80
N TYR A 221 3.48 -9.54 -24.34
CA TYR A 221 4.76 -10.24 -24.31
C TYR A 221 5.92 -9.24 -24.31
N SER A 222 7.15 -9.73 -24.07
CA SER A 222 8.38 -8.96 -24.24
C SER A 222 9.37 -9.71 -25.11
N GLY A 223 10.23 -8.98 -25.82
CA GLY A 223 11.21 -9.56 -26.74
C GLY A 223 10.62 -9.88 -28.12
N ASP A 224 11.21 -10.86 -28.80
CA ASP A 224 10.76 -11.29 -30.12
C ASP A 224 9.50 -12.17 -30.04
N ALA A 225 8.51 -11.95 -30.91
CA ALA A 225 7.26 -12.71 -30.86
C ALA A 225 7.46 -14.22 -31.09
N ALA A 226 8.41 -14.64 -31.92
CA ALA A 226 8.68 -16.05 -32.19
C ALA A 226 9.45 -16.74 -31.03
N SER A 227 10.10 -15.96 -30.17
CA SER A 227 10.83 -16.44 -29.00
C SER A 227 10.83 -15.36 -27.89
N PRO A 228 9.67 -15.14 -27.23
CA PRO A 228 9.53 -14.07 -26.27
C PRO A 228 10.40 -14.32 -25.05
N SER A 229 10.97 -13.24 -24.49
CA SER A 229 11.67 -13.29 -23.21
C SER A 229 10.69 -13.28 -22.02
N ALA A 230 9.45 -12.84 -22.26
CA ALA A 230 8.37 -12.92 -21.29
C ALA A 230 7.01 -13.03 -21.98
N VAL A 231 6.09 -13.82 -21.40
CA VAL A 231 4.68 -13.86 -21.79
C VAL A 231 3.85 -13.36 -20.61
N LEU A 232 3.02 -12.34 -20.84
CA LEU A 232 2.17 -11.75 -19.82
C LEU A 232 0.75 -12.31 -19.93
N LEU A 233 0.30 -12.89 -18.82
CA LEU A 233 -1.01 -13.46 -18.65
C LEU A 233 -1.83 -12.62 -17.66
N LYS A 234 -3.16 -12.67 -17.78
CA LYS A 234 -4.09 -12.06 -16.83
C LYS A 234 -5.21 -13.04 -16.47
N ASN A 235 -5.49 -13.18 -15.18
CA ASN A 235 -6.58 -14.00 -14.65
C ASN A 235 -7.17 -13.34 -13.40
N ASN A 236 -8.49 -13.24 -13.31
CA ASN A 236 -9.20 -12.60 -12.19
C ASN A 236 -8.68 -11.19 -11.84
N GLY A 237 -8.29 -10.42 -12.86
CA GLY A 237 -7.79 -9.05 -12.67
C GLY A 237 -6.29 -8.94 -12.38
N LEU A 238 -5.61 -10.03 -12.00
CA LEU A 238 -4.19 -10.07 -11.66
C LEU A 238 -3.33 -10.65 -12.79
N HIS A 239 -2.07 -10.25 -12.84
CA HIS A 239 -1.14 -10.68 -13.89
C HIS A 239 -0.14 -11.75 -13.44
N ILE A 240 0.27 -12.59 -14.39
CA ILE A 240 1.38 -13.57 -14.23
C ILE A 240 2.28 -13.44 -15.46
N GLU A 241 3.56 -13.20 -15.23
CA GLU A 241 4.58 -13.16 -16.29
C GLU A 241 5.39 -14.46 -16.27
N ILE A 242 5.32 -15.23 -17.36
CA ILE A 242 6.20 -16.37 -17.61
C ILE A 242 7.53 -15.80 -18.10
N GLN A 243 8.60 -15.90 -17.30
CA GLN A 243 9.92 -15.39 -17.68
C GLN A 243 10.75 -16.48 -18.36
N ILE A 244 11.24 -16.19 -19.57
CA ILE A 244 11.91 -17.18 -20.42
C ILE A 244 13.34 -16.72 -20.69
N ASP A 245 14.29 -17.56 -20.30
CA ASP A 245 15.71 -17.35 -20.48
C ASP A 245 16.44 -18.70 -20.42
N PRO A 246 16.60 -19.39 -21.56
CA PRO A 246 17.25 -20.69 -21.63
C PRO A 246 18.73 -20.68 -21.20
N GLN A 247 19.36 -19.51 -21.08
CA GLN A 247 20.76 -19.35 -20.66
C GLN A 247 20.90 -19.14 -19.14
N SER A 248 19.79 -18.84 -18.45
CA SER A 248 19.80 -18.71 -17.00
C SER A 248 20.02 -20.07 -16.31
N PRO A 249 20.54 -20.09 -15.06
CA PRO A 249 20.79 -21.35 -14.35
C PRO A 249 19.55 -22.24 -14.19
N ILE A 250 18.36 -21.64 -14.03
CA ILE A 250 17.09 -22.38 -13.89
C ILE A 250 16.52 -22.71 -15.27
N GLY A 251 16.48 -21.75 -16.19
CA GLY A 251 15.90 -21.95 -17.52
C GLY A 251 16.66 -22.97 -18.36
N ALA A 252 17.98 -23.12 -18.17
CA ALA A 252 18.77 -24.18 -18.81
C ALA A 252 18.34 -25.61 -18.40
N THR A 253 17.62 -25.74 -17.28
CA THR A 253 17.07 -27.01 -16.78
C THR A 253 15.60 -27.22 -17.12
N ASP A 254 14.95 -26.21 -17.70
CA ASP A 254 13.53 -26.23 -18.06
C ASP A 254 13.37 -26.46 -19.57
N ALA A 255 12.46 -27.35 -19.95
CA ALA A 255 12.28 -27.74 -21.35
C ALA A 255 11.81 -26.58 -22.26
N ALA A 256 11.15 -25.58 -21.70
CA ALA A 256 10.71 -24.36 -22.38
C ALA A 256 11.58 -23.13 -22.07
N GLY A 257 12.70 -23.32 -21.37
CA GLY A 257 13.58 -22.22 -20.97
C GLY A 257 13.02 -21.30 -19.89
N VAL A 258 11.94 -21.69 -19.19
CA VAL A 258 11.34 -20.83 -18.16
C VAL A 258 12.24 -20.77 -16.94
N LYS A 259 12.55 -19.55 -16.52
CA LYS A 259 13.39 -19.29 -15.34
C LYS A 259 12.61 -18.93 -14.09
N ASP A 260 11.41 -18.37 -14.25
CA ASP A 260 10.56 -17.93 -13.14
C ASP A 260 9.11 -17.67 -13.61
N LEU A 261 8.19 -17.60 -12.65
CA LEU A 261 6.91 -16.92 -12.80
C LEU A 261 6.89 -15.68 -11.90
N LEU A 262 6.81 -14.51 -12.49
CA LEU A 262 6.65 -13.27 -11.74
C LEU A 262 5.16 -12.95 -11.61
N VAL A 263 4.66 -12.91 -10.38
CA VAL A 263 3.23 -12.73 -10.09
C VAL A 263 2.95 -11.31 -9.60
N GLU A 264 1.85 -10.74 -10.06
CA GLU A 264 1.29 -9.54 -9.45
C GLU A 264 0.68 -9.92 -8.08
N ALA A 265 1.17 -9.30 -7.01
CA ALA A 265 0.93 -9.70 -5.63
C ALA A 265 0.38 -8.54 -4.80
N ALA A 266 1.24 -7.77 -4.11
CA ALA A 266 0.79 -6.65 -3.29
C ALA A 266 0.34 -5.46 -4.17
N ILE A 267 -0.92 -5.46 -4.59
CA ILE A 267 -1.48 -4.39 -5.42
C ILE A 267 -1.64 -3.09 -4.62
N THR A 268 -1.83 -3.20 -3.31
CA THR A 268 -1.85 -2.06 -2.39
C THR A 268 -0.97 -2.30 -1.16
N THR A 269 -0.45 -1.23 -0.57
CA THR A 269 0.38 -1.27 0.64
C THR A 269 0.03 -0.09 1.54
N ILE A 270 -0.23 -0.35 2.81
CA ILE A 270 -0.37 0.66 3.87
C ILE A 270 1.02 0.96 4.44
N MET A 271 1.48 2.19 4.22
CA MET A 271 2.66 2.77 4.86
C MET A 271 2.24 3.30 6.22
N ASP A 272 2.63 2.59 7.27
CA ASP A 272 2.05 2.75 8.58
C ASP A 272 2.83 3.73 9.46
N CYS A 273 2.13 4.76 9.95
CA CYS A 273 2.61 5.74 10.93
C CYS A 273 2.06 5.48 12.34
N GLU A 274 1.30 4.39 12.53
CA GLU A 274 0.58 4.09 13.77
C GLU A 274 1.10 2.80 14.44
N ASP A 275 0.31 1.71 14.52
CA ASP A 275 0.59 0.60 15.44
C ASP A 275 1.90 -0.15 15.20
N SER A 276 2.48 -0.13 13.99
CA SER A 276 3.75 -0.81 13.72
C SER A 276 4.99 0.05 13.92
N VAL A 277 4.84 1.33 14.32
CA VAL A 277 5.95 2.23 14.60
C VAL A 277 5.92 2.75 16.04
N ALA A 278 7.10 2.94 16.63
CA ALA A 278 7.26 3.77 17.82
C ALA A 278 7.72 5.15 17.37
N ALA A 279 6.82 6.13 17.46
CA ALA A 279 7.12 7.53 17.12
C ALA A 279 6.55 8.50 18.16
N VAL A 280 7.35 8.83 19.18
CA VAL A 280 6.87 9.50 20.40
C VAL A 280 7.25 10.97 20.50
N ASP A 281 8.13 11.45 19.62
CA ASP A 281 8.61 12.83 19.60
C ASP A 281 8.90 13.31 18.17
N ALA A 282 9.47 14.52 18.06
CA ALA A 282 9.77 15.11 16.77
C ALA A 282 10.82 14.34 15.96
N GLU A 283 11.82 13.74 16.60
CA GLU A 283 12.90 13.00 15.91
C GLU A 283 12.29 11.81 15.18
N ASP A 284 11.45 11.04 15.87
CA ASP A 284 10.78 9.90 15.28
C ASP A 284 9.81 10.29 14.16
N LYS A 285 9.01 11.35 14.37
CA LYS A 285 8.05 11.83 13.35
C LYS A 285 8.76 12.36 12.11
N ILE A 286 9.93 12.98 12.27
CA ILE A 286 10.78 13.42 11.15
C ILE A 286 11.22 12.22 10.30
N GLU A 287 11.62 11.10 10.89
CA GLU A 287 11.98 9.88 10.14
C GLU A 287 10.77 9.33 9.36
N VAL A 288 9.62 9.23 10.03
CA VAL A 288 8.35 8.81 9.42
C VAL A 288 8.01 9.66 8.21
N TYR A 289 8.00 10.99 8.36
CA TYR A 289 7.64 11.91 7.29
C TYR A 289 8.67 11.94 6.17
N ARG A 290 9.97 11.81 6.48
CA ARG A 290 11.03 11.80 5.46
C ARG A 290 10.94 10.55 4.59
N ASN A 291 10.65 9.38 5.16
CA ASN A 291 10.45 8.16 4.37
C ASN A 291 9.20 8.27 3.50
N TRP A 292 8.09 8.79 4.04
CA TRP A 292 6.88 9.05 3.26
C TRP A 292 7.13 10.04 2.11
N LEU A 293 7.85 11.13 2.36
CA LEU A 293 8.28 12.08 1.33
C LEU A 293 9.11 11.40 0.24
N GLY A 294 10.08 10.56 0.62
CA GLY A 294 10.91 9.81 -0.31
C GLY A 294 10.10 8.88 -1.21
N LEU A 295 9.04 8.25 -0.67
CA LEU A 295 8.10 7.44 -1.45
C LEU A 295 7.31 8.31 -2.43
N MET A 296 6.74 9.44 -1.98
CA MET A 296 5.92 10.32 -2.81
C MET A 296 6.72 11.04 -3.90
N LYS A 297 8.02 11.28 -3.68
CA LYS A 297 8.95 11.80 -4.71
C LYS A 297 9.52 10.71 -5.61
N GLY A 298 9.37 9.43 -5.26
CA GLY A 298 10.00 8.33 -5.98
C GLY A 298 11.52 8.20 -5.76
N THR A 299 12.05 8.86 -4.73
CA THR A 299 13.49 8.99 -4.47
C THR A 299 13.99 8.17 -3.29
N LEU A 300 13.10 7.45 -2.57
CA LEU A 300 13.52 6.60 -1.46
C LEU A 300 14.51 5.53 -1.95
N GLU A 301 15.66 5.47 -1.29
CA GLU A 301 16.68 4.45 -1.51
C GLU A 301 17.30 4.01 -0.18
N GLU A 302 17.81 2.78 -0.16
CA GLU A 302 18.43 2.19 1.04
C GLU A 302 19.68 1.39 0.65
N GLN A 303 20.74 1.49 1.46
CA GLN A 303 21.95 0.69 1.27
C GLN A 303 21.87 -0.63 2.04
N VAL A 304 22.01 -1.76 1.34
CA VAL A 304 21.95 -3.11 1.92
C VAL A 304 23.28 -3.82 1.73
N GLN A 305 23.82 -4.38 2.81
CA GLN A 305 24.98 -5.27 2.76
C GLN A 305 24.53 -6.70 2.44
N LYS A 306 25.02 -7.28 1.34
CA LYS A 306 24.77 -8.68 0.97
C LYS A 306 26.04 -9.33 0.44
N GLY A 307 26.53 -10.36 1.13
CA GLY A 307 27.73 -11.10 0.71
C GLY A 307 28.99 -10.24 0.61
N GLY A 308 29.18 -9.28 1.53
CA GLY A 308 30.32 -8.36 1.53
C GLY A 308 30.26 -7.23 0.49
N LYS A 309 29.13 -7.06 -0.22
CA LYS A 309 28.90 -5.97 -1.18
C LYS A 309 27.77 -5.06 -0.70
N THR A 310 27.97 -3.75 -0.87
CA THR A 310 26.92 -2.74 -0.71
C THR A 310 26.06 -2.69 -1.97
N LEU A 311 24.75 -2.86 -1.83
CA LEU A 311 23.75 -2.72 -2.89
C LEU A 311 22.80 -1.58 -2.54
N THR A 312 22.61 -0.62 -3.44
CA THR A 312 21.58 0.42 -3.27
C THR A 312 20.25 -0.09 -3.82
N ARG A 313 19.26 -0.27 -2.96
CA ARG A 313 17.90 -0.62 -3.33
C ARG A 313 17.09 0.64 -3.60
N ARG A 314 16.31 0.63 -4.67
CA ARG A 314 15.47 1.75 -5.12
C ARG A 314 14.07 1.26 -5.46
N LEU A 315 13.11 2.18 -5.47
CA LEU A 315 11.78 1.93 -6.02
C LEU A 315 11.86 1.44 -7.47
N SER A 316 11.13 0.37 -7.78
CA SER A 316 11.02 -0.23 -9.11
C SER A 316 10.40 0.74 -10.11
N GLU A 317 10.83 0.68 -11.36
CA GLU A 317 10.17 1.36 -12.48
C GLU A 317 8.88 0.63 -12.87
N ASP A 318 8.04 1.28 -13.68
CA ASP A 318 6.91 0.61 -14.32
C ASP A 318 7.38 -0.49 -15.30
N ARG A 319 6.49 -1.44 -15.56
CA ARG A 319 6.75 -2.57 -16.46
C ARG A 319 6.14 -2.29 -17.83
N TYR A 320 6.90 -2.60 -18.87
CA TYR A 320 6.53 -2.33 -20.26
C TYR A 320 6.55 -3.61 -21.08
N TYR A 321 5.52 -3.78 -21.90
CA TYR A 321 5.31 -4.96 -22.75
C TYR A 321 4.81 -4.53 -24.12
N THR A 322 4.98 -5.40 -25.10
CA THR A 322 4.28 -5.31 -26.38
C THR A 322 2.93 -6.00 -26.24
N ALA A 323 1.85 -5.24 -26.43
CA ALA A 323 0.49 -5.78 -26.51
C ALA A 323 0.34 -6.64 -27.78
N LEU A 324 -0.69 -7.51 -27.80
CA LEU A 324 -0.89 -8.46 -28.91
C LEU A 324 -1.23 -7.78 -30.25
N ASP A 325 -1.67 -6.52 -30.23
CA ASP A 325 -1.90 -5.68 -31.41
C ASP A 325 -0.66 -4.89 -31.87
N GLY A 326 0.48 -5.05 -31.17
CA GLY A 326 1.73 -4.33 -31.41
C GLY A 326 1.88 -3.01 -30.67
N GLY A 327 0.86 -2.57 -29.92
CA GLY A 327 0.94 -1.39 -29.05
C GLY A 327 1.83 -1.60 -27.82
N GLU A 328 2.05 -0.54 -27.05
CA GLU A 328 2.71 -0.65 -25.74
C GLU A 328 1.67 -0.85 -24.63
N LEU A 329 1.86 -1.90 -23.84
CA LEU A 329 1.17 -2.07 -22.56
C LEU A 329 2.11 -1.66 -21.43
N ARG A 330 1.62 -0.79 -20.56
CA ARG A 330 2.33 -0.32 -19.38
C ARG A 330 1.58 -0.72 -18.12
N LEU A 331 2.26 -1.40 -17.20
CA LEU A 331 1.74 -1.76 -15.88
C LEU A 331 2.54 -1.08 -14.78
N PRO A 332 1.91 -0.61 -13.69
CA PRO A 332 2.67 -0.02 -12.60
C PRO A 332 3.56 -1.08 -11.95
N GLY A 333 4.81 -0.73 -11.71
CA GLY A 333 5.81 -1.65 -11.15
C GLY A 333 5.83 -1.69 -9.62
N ARG A 334 4.97 -0.90 -8.99
CA ARG A 334 4.94 -0.66 -7.54
C ARG A 334 3.52 -0.80 -7.02
N SER A 335 3.42 -1.18 -5.74
CA SER A 335 2.18 -1.23 -4.99
C SER A 335 1.58 0.17 -4.86
N LEU A 336 0.26 0.29 -4.96
CA LEU A 336 -0.43 1.54 -4.67
C LEU A 336 -0.39 1.81 -3.15
N LEU A 337 0.13 2.97 -2.78
CA LEU A 337 0.43 3.31 -1.41
C LEU A 337 -0.71 4.07 -0.75
N PHE A 338 -1.14 3.55 0.40
CA PHE A 338 -1.86 4.26 1.43
C PHE A 338 -0.88 4.76 2.49
N VAL A 339 -1.26 5.79 3.23
CA VAL A 339 -0.62 6.15 4.50
C VAL A 339 -1.61 5.94 5.64
N ARG A 340 -1.23 5.22 6.70
CA ARG A 340 -2.06 5.11 7.91
C ARG A 340 -1.60 6.15 8.90
N ASN A 341 -2.35 7.25 8.98
CA ASN A 341 -2.16 8.29 9.98
C ASN A 341 -2.64 7.78 11.33
N VAL A 342 -2.14 8.34 12.43
CA VAL A 342 -2.67 7.98 13.75
C VAL A 342 -4.11 8.45 13.92
N GLY A 343 -4.83 7.81 14.86
CA GLY A 343 -6.21 8.13 15.21
C GLY A 343 -6.39 9.48 15.91
N HIS A 344 -7.46 9.61 16.69
CA HIS A 344 -7.86 10.88 17.31
C HIS A 344 -7.22 11.17 18.68
N LEU A 345 -6.69 10.14 19.34
CA LEU A 345 -6.34 10.14 20.76
C LEU A 345 -5.11 10.97 21.12
N MET A 346 -3.97 10.67 20.48
CA MET A 346 -2.66 11.12 20.97
C MET A 346 -2.35 12.56 20.59
N THR A 347 -1.63 13.25 21.47
CA THR A 347 -0.92 14.50 21.17
C THR A 347 0.57 14.22 21.03
N ASN A 348 1.31 15.15 20.41
CA ASN A 348 2.75 15.00 20.24
C ASN A 348 3.50 16.31 20.61
N PRO A 349 4.61 16.24 21.36
CA PRO A 349 5.36 17.41 21.81
C PRO A 349 6.12 18.13 20.68
N ALA A 350 6.14 17.60 19.46
CA ALA A 350 6.79 18.23 18.32
C ALA A 350 6.22 19.63 18.00
N ILE A 351 4.95 19.87 18.34
CA ILE A 351 4.27 21.15 18.16
C ILE A 351 3.41 21.46 19.36
N VAL A 352 3.54 22.68 19.88
CA VAL A 352 2.76 23.23 20.99
C VAL A 352 1.94 24.42 20.49
N ASP A 353 0.65 24.47 20.87
CA ASP A 353 -0.30 25.51 20.49
C ASP A 353 -0.12 26.82 21.29
N ARG A 354 -0.90 27.85 20.94
CA ARG A 354 -0.90 29.17 21.59
C ARG A 354 -1.23 29.14 23.09
N HIS A 355 -1.79 28.03 23.57
CA HIS A 355 -2.17 27.81 24.96
C HIS A 355 -1.14 26.96 25.72
N GLY A 356 0.00 26.64 25.10
CA GLY A 356 1.05 25.82 25.70
C GLY A 356 0.72 24.33 25.75
N ARG A 357 -0.21 23.84 24.91
CA ARG A 357 -0.62 22.43 24.86
C ARG A 357 -0.09 21.75 23.61
N GLU A 358 0.27 20.49 23.73
CA GLU A 358 0.63 19.65 22.58
C GLU A 358 -0.52 19.55 21.58
N VAL A 359 -0.16 19.57 20.29
CA VAL A 359 -1.10 19.41 19.18
C VAL A 359 -1.46 17.94 19.01
N PHE A 360 -2.73 17.67 18.64
CA PHE A 360 -3.16 16.31 18.30
C PHE A 360 -2.38 15.76 17.10
N GLU A 361 -1.80 14.59 17.29
CA GLU A 361 -0.92 13.96 16.31
C GLU A 361 -1.68 13.59 15.03
N GLY A 362 -2.94 13.14 15.14
CA GLY A 362 -3.75 12.82 13.97
C GLY A 362 -4.07 14.04 13.07
N ILE A 363 -4.06 15.26 13.62
CA ILE A 363 -4.19 16.51 12.86
C ILE A 363 -2.84 16.87 12.21
N MET A 364 -1.75 16.72 12.96
CA MET A 364 -0.39 16.91 12.44
C MET A 364 -0.09 15.98 11.26
N ASP A 365 -0.37 14.67 11.42
CA ASP A 365 -0.22 13.67 10.36
C ASP A 365 -1.02 14.07 9.11
N GLY A 366 -2.29 14.47 9.28
CA GLY A 366 -3.15 14.89 8.17
C GLY A 366 -2.52 16.01 7.34
N MET A 367 -1.96 17.03 7.98
CA MET A 367 -1.31 18.13 7.27
C MET A 367 0.00 17.72 6.59
N VAL A 368 0.89 17.04 7.31
CA VAL A 368 2.25 16.76 6.81
C VAL A 368 2.25 15.66 5.76
N THR A 369 1.48 14.58 5.96
CA THR A 369 1.43 13.46 5.01
C THR A 369 0.77 13.85 3.69
N VAL A 370 -0.27 14.71 3.74
CA VAL A 370 -0.91 15.24 2.52
C VAL A 370 0.01 16.19 1.78
N LEU A 371 0.69 17.09 2.48
CA LEU A 371 1.68 17.99 1.85
C LEU A 371 2.76 17.19 1.12
N ALA A 372 3.27 16.12 1.72
CA ALA A 372 4.20 15.20 1.07
C ALA A 372 3.59 14.47 -0.14
N ALA A 373 2.32 14.04 -0.05
CA ALA A 373 1.62 13.37 -1.15
C ALA A 373 1.37 14.28 -2.37
N MET A 374 1.37 15.61 -2.19
CA MET A 374 1.26 16.56 -3.31
C MET A 374 2.38 16.40 -4.35
N HIS A 375 3.55 15.85 -3.96
CA HIS A 375 4.63 15.53 -4.91
C HIS A 375 4.19 14.49 -5.94
N ASP A 376 3.44 13.46 -5.53
CA ASP A 376 2.86 12.49 -6.46
C ASP A 376 1.76 13.12 -7.32
N LEU A 377 0.87 13.91 -6.72
CA LEU A 377 -0.23 14.55 -7.44
C LEU A 377 0.26 15.48 -8.56
N LYS A 378 1.42 16.12 -8.35
CA LYS A 378 2.03 17.06 -9.30
C LYS A 378 3.07 16.43 -10.22
N ALA A 379 3.43 15.16 -9.99
CA ALA A 379 4.41 14.48 -10.82
C ALA A 379 3.91 14.33 -12.27
N ASP A 380 4.82 14.49 -13.23
CA ASP A 380 4.55 14.12 -14.61
C ASP A 380 4.60 12.58 -14.74
N LYS A 381 3.41 11.98 -14.79
CA LYS A 381 3.21 10.52 -14.87
C LYS A 381 3.39 9.95 -16.28
N THR A 382 3.67 10.80 -17.27
CA THR A 382 3.97 10.38 -18.64
C THR A 382 5.42 9.95 -18.82
N ARG A 383 6.33 10.42 -17.96
CA ARG A 383 7.75 10.04 -18.02
C ARG A 383 7.94 8.57 -17.66
N ARG A 384 8.79 7.87 -18.40
CA ARG A 384 9.03 6.43 -18.18
C ARG A 384 9.69 6.10 -16.85
N ASP A 385 10.54 7.00 -16.38
CA ASP A 385 11.30 6.88 -15.12
C ASP A 385 10.50 7.37 -13.90
N HIS A 386 9.26 7.85 -14.10
CA HIS A 386 8.46 8.33 -13.00
C HIS A 386 8.08 7.15 -12.07
N LYS A 387 8.00 7.45 -10.78
CA LYS A 387 7.66 6.49 -9.73
C LYS A 387 6.44 6.96 -8.94
N GLY A 388 5.49 7.56 -9.65
CA GLY A 388 4.24 8.05 -9.07
C GLY A 388 3.39 6.91 -8.51
N ASN A 389 2.48 7.29 -7.64
CA ASN A 389 1.59 6.45 -6.85
C ASN A 389 0.19 6.37 -7.48
N SER A 390 -0.63 7.41 -7.31
CA SER A 390 -2.01 7.44 -7.83
C SER A 390 -2.00 7.83 -9.30
N ARG A 391 -2.84 7.22 -10.13
CA ARG A 391 -3.13 7.67 -11.50
C ARG A 391 -4.49 8.35 -11.59
N ALA A 392 -5.35 8.17 -10.59
CA ALA A 392 -6.64 8.83 -10.49
C ALA A 392 -6.58 10.24 -9.84
N GLY A 393 -5.42 10.66 -9.33
CA GLY A 393 -5.25 11.99 -8.72
C GLY A 393 -5.75 12.04 -7.28
N SER A 394 -5.57 10.96 -6.53
CA SER A 394 -6.10 10.79 -5.17
C SER A 394 -4.99 10.48 -4.17
N VAL A 395 -5.22 10.84 -2.91
CA VAL A 395 -4.37 10.45 -1.77
C VAL A 395 -5.18 9.52 -0.88
N TYR A 396 -4.62 8.38 -0.50
CA TYR A 396 -5.32 7.37 0.28
C TYR A 396 -4.80 7.33 1.71
N ILE A 397 -5.68 7.69 2.66
CA ILE A 397 -5.32 7.79 4.08
C ILE A 397 -6.17 6.78 4.85
N VAL A 398 -5.54 5.80 5.49
CA VAL A 398 -6.23 4.94 6.46
C VAL A 398 -6.37 5.72 7.77
N LYS A 399 -7.59 5.74 8.32
CA LYS A 399 -7.90 6.39 9.60
C LYS A 399 -8.34 5.33 10.62
N PRO A 400 -7.49 5.02 11.62
CA PRO A 400 -7.73 3.95 12.57
C PRO A 400 -8.52 4.43 13.80
N LYS A 401 -9.04 3.46 14.58
CA LYS A 401 -9.56 3.64 15.95
C LYS A 401 -10.59 4.77 16.10
N MET A 402 -11.53 4.85 15.17
CA MET A 402 -12.65 5.81 15.22
C MET A 402 -13.85 5.18 15.94
N HIS A 403 -14.48 5.91 16.85
CA HIS A 403 -15.63 5.47 17.63
C HIS A 403 -16.90 6.14 17.13
N GLY A 404 -17.61 5.46 16.23
CA GLY A 404 -18.92 5.88 15.75
C GLY A 404 -18.91 6.95 14.65
N PRO A 405 -20.10 7.30 14.11
CA PRO A 405 -20.23 8.12 12.92
C PRO A 405 -19.77 9.57 13.11
N ASP A 406 -19.85 10.12 14.32
CA ASP A 406 -19.43 11.50 14.60
C ASP A 406 -17.92 11.69 14.45
N GLU A 407 -17.13 10.66 14.77
CA GLU A 407 -15.68 10.69 14.57
C GLU A 407 -15.31 10.51 13.10
N VAL A 408 -16.06 9.69 12.36
CA VAL A 408 -15.93 9.60 10.89
C VAL A 408 -16.25 10.95 10.24
N ALA A 409 -17.31 11.63 10.69
CA ALA A 409 -17.66 12.96 10.22
C ALA A 409 -16.57 14.01 10.56
N PHE A 410 -15.98 13.94 11.75
CA PHE A 410 -14.85 14.78 12.12
C PHE A 410 -13.63 14.54 11.21
N ALA A 411 -13.30 13.30 10.88
CA ALA A 411 -12.22 12.98 9.96
C ALA A 411 -12.49 13.49 8.54
N ASN A 412 -13.73 13.36 8.06
CA ASN A 412 -14.17 13.92 6.77
C ASN A 412 -14.02 15.45 6.73
N ASP A 413 -14.51 16.15 7.76
CA ASP A 413 -14.40 17.61 7.85
C ASP A 413 -12.94 18.08 7.93
N LEU A 414 -12.11 17.35 8.68
CA LEU A 414 -10.69 17.64 8.79
C LEU A 414 -10.02 17.51 7.42
N PHE A 415 -10.33 16.46 6.66
CA PHE A 415 -9.79 16.28 5.30
C PHE A 415 -10.25 17.40 4.37
N ALA A 416 -11.51 17.81 4.41
CA ALA A 416 -12.00 18.93 3.64
C ALA A 416 -11.28 20.26 3.98
N ALA A 417 -10.99 20.48 5.27
CA ALA A 417 -10.22 21.65 5.70
C ALA A 417 -8.75 21.60 5.21
N ILE A 418 -8.11 20.42 5.26
CA ILE A 418 -6.76 20.21 4.75
C ILE A 418 -6.71 20.43 3.23
N GLU A 419 -7.69 19.92 2.48
CA GLU A 419 -7.79 20.13 1.03
C GLU A 419 -7.84 21.61 0.70
N LYS A 420 -8.73 22.36 1.37
CA LYS A 420 -8.84 23.80 1.19
C LYS A 420 -7.54 24.53 1.56
N ALA A 421 -6.91 24.15 2.67
CA ALA A 421 -5.65 24.74 3.14
C ALA A 421 -4.51 24.54 2.13
N LEU A 422 -4.45 23.36 1.49
CA LEU A 422 -3.37 23.00 0.56
C LEU A 422 -3.73 23.25 -0.92
N GLY A 423 -4.90 23.83 -1.18
CA GLY A 423 -5.36 24.15 -2.54
C GLY A 423 -5.66 22.92 -3.39
N LEU A 424 -6.08 21.81 -2.77
CA LEU A 424 -6.48 20.58 -3.44
C LEU A 424 -7.98 20.63 -3.80
N PRO A 425 -8.39 20.02 -4.92
CA PRO A 425 -9.80 19.80 -5.20
C PRO A 425 -10.50 19.05 -4.06
N ALA A 426 -11.78 19.34 -3.83
CA ALA A 426 -12.59 18.63 -2.84
C ALA A 426 -12.58 17.12 -3.11
N TYR A 427 -12.52 16.33 -2.05
CA TYR A 427 -12.46 14.87 -2.09
C TYR A 427 -11.24 14.31 -2.81
N THR A 428 -10.12 15.03 -2.85
CA THR A 428 -8.82 14.47 -3.23
C THR A 428 -8.37 13.41 -2.23
N LEU A 429 -8.59 13.65 -0.94
CA LEU A 429 -8.25 12.78 0.17
C LEU A 429 -9.33 11.71 0.36
N LYS A 430 -8.95 10.45 0.16
CA LYS A 430 -9.80 9.29 0.37
C LYS A 430 -9.52 8.71 1.76
N ILE A 431 -10.57 8.25 2.43
CA ILE A 431 -10.47 7.65 3.76
C ILE A 431 -10.65 6.13 3.67
N GLY A 432 -9.65 5.39 4.16
CA GLY A 432 -9.79 3.98 4.51
C GLY A 432 -10.27 3.91 5.96
N ILE A 433 -11.52 3.51 6.16
CA ILE A 433 -12.13 3.41 7.50
C ILE A 433 -11.77 2.03 8.08
N MET A 434 -11.12 2.02 9.24
CA MET A 434 -10.94 0.80 10.02
C MET A 434 -12.19 0.53 10.86
N ASP A 435 -12.65 -0.71 10.84
CA ASP A 435 -13.69 -1.23 11.75
C ASP A 435 -12.98 -1.98 12.90
N GLU A 436 -12.53 -1.21 13.90
CA GLU A 436 -11.74 -1.61 15.09
C GLU A 436 -12.01 -0.66 16.26
#